data_AF-A0A420F431-F1
#
_entry.id   AF-A0A420F431-F1
#
_cell.length_a   1.000
_cell.length_b   1.000
_cell.length_c   1.000
_cell.angle_alpha   90.00
_cell.angle_beta   90.00
_cell.angle_gamma   90.00
#
_symmetry.space_group_name_H-M   'P 1'
#
loop_
_entity.id
_entity.type
_entity.pdbx_description
1 polymer ?
#
loop_
_entity_poly.entity_id
_entity_poly.type
_entity_poly.pdbx_seq_one_letter_code
_entity_poly.pdbx_strand_id
1 'polypeptide(L)'
;MTGRTEVDLLSLEDFHKRLADRLTQADSLLRKLNTEMQCRPPALGTFAHATSNSQRYSEIHQSYVEQVGRLQRAVKAAQEATSTILTNYRTAEARNAATADDIRAALDGVNEALNPEEKPRV
;
A
#
# COMPACT_ATOMS: atom_id res chain seq x y z
N MET A 1 31.08 6.73 -17.80
CA MET A 1 29.65 6.32 -17.74
C MET A 1 29.10 6.40 -16.31
N THR A 2 29.44 7.43 -15.53
CA THR A 2 29.11 7.53 -14.08
C THR A 2 27.85 8.36 -13.77
N GLY A 3 27.44 9.26 -14.67
CA GLY A 3 26.28 10.13 -14.41
C GLY A 3 24.90 9.46 -14.53
N ARG A 4 24.80 8.23 -15.04
CA ARG A 4 23.51 7.53 -15.21
C ARG A 4 23.09 6.73 -13.98
N THR A 5 24.05 6.24 -13.20
CA THR A 5 23.83 5.50 -11.95
C THR A 5 23.53 6.41 -10.76
N GLU A 6 24.18 7.58 -10.69
CA GLU A 6 24.00 8.53 -9.58
C GLU A 6 22.63 9.25 -9.63
N VAL A 7 22.15 9.58 -10.85
CA VAL A 7 20.83 10.17 -11.06
C VAL A 7 19.69 9.19 -10.74
N ASP A 8 19.93 7.89 -10.85
CA ASP A 8 18.95 6.84 -10.52
C ASP A 8 18.83 6.64 -8.98
N LEU A 9 19.96 6.69 -8.26
CA LEU A 9 19.98 6.52 -6.80
C LEU A 9 19.23 7.65 -6.06
N LEU A 10 19.48 8.91 -6.44
CA LEU A 10 18.80 10.08 -5.86
C LEU A 10 17.28 10.03 -6.11
N SER A 11 16.89 9.64 -7.33
CA SER A 11 15.47 9.45 -7.70
C SER A 11 14.82 8.35 -6.86
N LEU A 12 15.54 7.25 -6.62
CA LEU A 12 15.07 6.12 -5.83
C LEU A 12 14.96 6.44 -4.33
N GLU A 13 15.89 7.23 -3.78
CA GLU A 13 15.81 7.73 -2.40
C GLU A 13 14.62 8.67 -2.19
N ASP A 14 14.35 9.55 -3.17
CA ASP A 14 13.19 10.44 -3.12
C ASP A 14 11.87 9.66 -3.29
N PHE A 15 11.85 8.63 -4.14
CA PHE A 15 10.72 7.71 -4.22
C PHE A 15 10.48 6.98 -2.89
N HIS A 16 11.54 6.49 -2.23
CA HIS A 16 11.45 5.86 -0.92
C HIS A 16 10.84 6.79 0.15
N LYS A 17 11.29 8.05 0.19
CA LYS A 17 10.71 9.06 1.10
C LYS A 17 9.22 9.28 0.84
N ARG A 18 8.83 9.42 -0.43
CA ARG A 18 7.41 9.57 -0.81
C ARG A 18 6.56 8.36 -0.43
N LEU A 19 7.11 7.14 -0.50
CA LEU A 19 6.43 5.94 -0.02
C LEU A 19 6.21 5.98 1.50
N ALA A 20 7.17 6.46 2.29
CA ALA A 20 7.02 6.61 3.74
C ALA A 20 5.91 7.61 4.12
N ASP A 21 5.84 8.75 3.42
CA ASP A 21 4.75 9.72 3.60
C ASP A 21 3.40 9.09 3.26
N ARG A 22 3.34 8.35 2.14
CA ARG A 22 2.11 7.68 1.71
C ARG A 22 1.68 6.58 2.67
N LEU A 23 2.63 5.86 3.26
CA LEU A 23 2.37 4.85 4.27
C LEU A 23 1.77 5.48 5.53
N THR A 24 2.33 6.60 5.98
CA THR A 24 1.83 7.36 7.13
C THR A 24 0.39 7.82 6.91
N GLN A 25 0.07 8.28 5.70
CA GLN A 25 -1.30 8.65 5.32
C GLN A 25 -2.25 7.44 5.35
N ALA A 26 -1.85 6.30 4.79
CA ALA A 26 -2.64 5.07 4.80
C ALA A 26 -2.91 4.56 6.23
N ASP A 27 -1.88 4.59 7.08
CA ASP A 27 -1.99 4.21 8.50
C ASP A 27 -2.94 5.14 9.26
N SER A 28 -2.88 6.46 9.01
CA SER A 28 -3.80 7.44 9.61
C SER A 28 -5.25 7.18 9.19
N LEU A 29 -5.49 6.90 7.90
CA LEU A 29 -6.82 6.58 7.38
C LEU A 29 -7.35 5.27 7.98
N LEU A 30 -6.53 4.21 8.06
CA LEU A 30 -6.94 2.96 8.70
C LEU A 30 -7.25 3.14 10.17
N ARG A 31 -6.44 3.91 10.90
CA ARG A 31 -6.73 4.25 12.30
C ARG A 31 -8.07 4.96 12.41
N LYS A 32 -8.33 5.97 11.58
CA LYS A 32 -9.61 6.70 11.59
C LYS A 32 -10.80 5.77 11.33
N LEU A 33 -10.71 4.95 10.29
CA LEU A 33 -11.76 3.98 9.94
C LEU A 33 -12.00 2.98 11.08
N ASN A 34 -10.94 2.49 11.72
CA ASN A 34 -11.03 1.46 12.76
C ASN A 34 -11.27 1.99 14.17
N THR A 35 -11.11 3.29 14.44
CA THR A 35 -11.25 3.83 15.82
C THR A 35 -12.40 4.83 15.94
N GLU A 36 -12.55 5.73 14.97
CA GLU A 36 -13.56 6.79 15.03
C GLU A 36 -14.90 6.35 14.44
N MET A 37 -14.84 5.50 13.41
CA MET A 37 -16.01 5.07 12.62
C MET A 37 -16.42 3.62 12.91
N GLN A 38 -15.61 2.87 13.64
CA GLN A 38 -15.93 1.49 14.01
C GLN A 38 -17.17 1.45 14.91
N CYS A 39 -18.07 0.50 14.63
CA CYS A 39 -19.26 0.21 15.45
C CYS A 39 -20.21 1.41 15.67
N ARG A 40 -20.10 2.46 14.85
CA ARG A 40 -20.99 3.62 14.87
C ARG A 40 -21.71 3.77 13.52
N PRO A 41 -22.58 2.82 13.16
CA PRO A 41 -23.50 3.10 12.07
C PRO A 41 -24.31 4.37 12.42
N PRO A 42 -24.63 5.21 11.43
CA PRO A 42 -25.41 6.41 11.68
C PRO A 42 -26.74 6.03 12.34
N ALA A 43 -27.09 6.70 13.43
CA ALA A 43 -28.34 6.47 14.17
C ALA A 43 -29.52 7.03 13.37
N LEU A 44 -29.92 6.30 12.32
CA LEU A 44 -30.97 6.70 11.39
C LEU A 44 -32.38 6.34 11.87
N GLY A 45 -32.53 5.74 13.06
CA GLY A 45 -33.80 5.24 13.60
C GLY A 45 -34.04 3.75 13.29
N THR A 46 -35.28 3.28 13.49
CA THR A 46 -35.66 1.85 13.38
C THR A 46 -36.61 1.52 12.23
N PHE A 47 -36.99 2.52 11.42
CA PHE A 47 -37.82 2.28 10.24
C PHE A 47 -37.02 1.50 9.17
N ALA A 48 -37.71 0.72 8.33
CA ALA A 48 -37.05 -0.21 7.40
C ALA A 48 -35.95 0.44 6.52
N HIS A 49 -36.18 1.67 6.05
CA HIS A 49 -35.17 2.43 5.30
C HIS A 49 -33.94 2.81 6.15
N ALA A 50 -34.12 3.12 7.44
CA ALA A 50 -33.01 3.40 8.35
C ALA A 50 -32.11 2.18 8.53
N THR A 51 -32.71 1.02 8.76
CA THR A 51 -31.98 -0.25 8.90
C THR A 51 -31.23 -0.60 7.63
N SER A 52 -31.86 -0.46 6.46
CA SER A 52 -31.21 -0.71 5.16
C SER A 52 -30.05 0.25 4.89
N ASN A 53 -30.19 1.54 5.20
CA ASN A 53 -29.09 2.50 5.06
C ASN A 53 -27.96 2.28 6.06
N SER A 54 -28.28 1.88 7.29
CA SER A 54 -27.28 1.52 8.30
C SER A 54 -26.43 0.33 7.83
N GLN A 55 -27.06 -0.69 7.23
CA GLN A 55 -26.34 -1.84 6.66
C GLN A 55 -25.44 -1.44 5.50
N ARG A 56 -25.97 -0.66 4.53
CA ARG A 56 -25.17 -0.12 3.42
C ARG A 56 -23.98 0.69 3.89
N TYR A 57 -24.15 1.49 4.94
CA TYR A 57 -23.04 2.24 5.54
C TYR A 57 -21.95 1.31 6.06
N SER A 58 -22.31 0.24 6.77
CA SER A 58 -21.37 -0.77 7.25
C SER A 58 -20.64 -1.50 6.11
N GLU A 59 -21.35 -1.84 5.03
CA GLU A 59 -20.74 -2.44 3.83
C GLU A 59 -19.71 -1.50 3.18
N ILE A 60 -20.07 -0.22 3.03
CA ILE A 60 -19.18 0.81 2.47
C ILE A 60 -17.95 1.01 3.38
N HIS A 61 -18.16 1.10 4.69
CA HIS A 61 -17.07 1.22 5.67
C HIS A 61 -16.09 0.05 5.56
N GLN A 62 -16.61 -1.19 5.53
CA GLN A 62 -15.79 -2.39 5.39
C GLN A 62 -15.01 -2.39 4.07
N SER A 63 -15.64 -2.00 2.96
CA SER A 63 -14.97 -1.87 1.66
C SER A 63 -13.80 -0.88 1.70
N TYR A 64 -13.98 0.28 2.36
CA TYR A 64 -12.89 1.24 2.53
C TYR A 64 -11.76 0.71 3.42
N VAL A 65 -12.07 0.01 4.51
CA VAL A 65 -11.05 -0.62 5.36
C VAL A 65 -10.20 -1.61 4.55
N GLU A 66 -10.83 -2.45 3.73
CA GLU A 66 -10.13 -3.41 2.87
C GLU A 66 -9.25 -2.71 1.82
N GLN A 67 -9.78 -1.67 1.16
CA GLN A 67 -9.04 -0.93 0.14
C GLN A 67 -7.81 -0.21 0.72
N VAL A 68 -7.96 0.49 1.84
CA VAL A 68 -6.82 1.16 2.48
C VAL A 68 -5.83 0.14 3.05
N GLY A 69 -6.30 -1.01 3.54
CA GLY A 69 -5.45 -2.13 3.95
C GLY A 69 -4.61 -2.71 2.80
N ARG A 70 -5.18 -2.85 1.60
CA ARG A 70 -4.42 -3.24 0.39
C ARG A 70 -3.38 -2.19 0.02
N LEU A 71 -3.76 -0.92 0.03
CA LEU A 71 -2.82 0.18 -0.25
C LEU A 71 -1.65 0.18 0.73
N GLN A 72 -1.91 0.02 2.04
CA GLN A 72 -0.87 -0.05 3.06
C GLN A 72 0.11 -1.21 2.78
N ARG A 73 -0.40 -2.41 2.46
CA ARG A 73 0.44 -3.57 2.12
C ARG A 73 1.28 -3.33 0.87
N ALA A 74 0.70 -2.77 -0.19
CA ALA A 74 1.41 -2.47 -1.42
C ALA A 74 2.52 -1.41 -1.21
N VAL A 75 2.24 -0.37 -0.43
CA VAL A 75 3.25 0.66 -0.10
C VAL A 75 4.38 0.07 0.75
N LYS A 76 4.08 -0.81 1.71
CA LYS A 76 5.12 -1.52 2.49
C LYS A 76 5.98 -2.41 1.61
N ALA A 77 5.37 -3.21 0.73
CA ALA A 77 6.11 -4.05 -0.22
C ALA A 77 7.01 -3.20 -1.13
N ALA A 78 6.49 -2.08 -1.65
CA ALA A 78 7.28 -1.16 -2.48
C ALA A 78 8.43 -0.53 -1.69
N GLN A 79 8.22 -0.19 -0.42
CA GLN A 79 9.25 0.37 0.45
C GLN A 79 10.37 -0.66 0.73
N GLU A 80 10.01 -1.91 0.98
CA GLU A 80 10.95 -3.02 1.20
C GLU A 80 11.76 -3.33 -0.06
N ALA A 81 11.09 -3.40 -1.22
CA ALA A 81 11.74 -3.54 -2.52
C ALA A 81 12.72 -2.40 -2.79
N THR A 82 12.28 -1.16 -2.57
CA THR A 82 13.12 0.04 -2.77
C THR A 82 14.32 0.05 -1.80
N SER A 83 14.13 -0.35 -0.54
CA SER A 83 15.20 -0.47 0.45
C SER A 83 16.22 -1.54 0.05
N THR A 84 15.75 -2.67 -0.47
CA THR A 84 16.59 -3.75 -0.99
C THR A 84 17.41 -3.26 -2.17
N ILE A 85 16.78 -2.56 -3.12
CA ILE A 85 17.47 -1.96 -4.27
C ILE A 85 18.50 -0.93 -3.80
N LEU A 86 18.15 0.01 -2.91
CA LEU A 86 19.09 1.00 -2.37
C LEU A 86 20.29 0.36 -1.65
N THR A 87 20.06 -0.72 -0.91
CA THR A 87 21.12 -1.48 -0.23
C THR A 87 22.04 -2.18 -1.24
N ASN A 88 21.44 -2.80 -2.27
CA ASN A 88 22.18 -3.43 -3.36
C ASN A 88 22.96 -2.40 -4.18
N TYR A 89 22.42 -1.19 -4.41
CA TYR A 89 23.08 -0.13 -5.17
C TYR A 89 24.20 0.58 -4.40
N ARG A 90 24.01 0.83 -3.09
CA ARG A 90 25.11 1.28 -2.22
C ARG A 90 26.24 0.25 -2.14
N THR A 91 25.91 -1.02 -2.34
CA THR A 91 26.90 -2.09 -2.47
C THR A 91 27.23 -2.43 -3.95
N ALA A 92 26.65 -1.75 -4.96
CA ALA A 92 26.80 -2.04 -6.39
C ALA A 92 27.98 -1.35 -7.06
N GLU A 93 28.51 -0.24 -6.51
CA GLU A 93 29.92 0.11 -6.80
C GLU A 93 30.86 -1.05 -6.41
N ALA A 94 30.43 -1.95 -5.52
CA ALA A 94 31.08 -3.22 -5.22
C ALA A 94 30.41 -4.48 -5.85
N ARG A 95 29.31 -4.37 -6.63
CA ARG A 95 28.57 -5.48 -7.25
C ARG A 95 27.84 -5.07 -8.56
N ASN A 96 28.60 -4.83 -9.62
CA ASN A 96 28.12 -4.69 -11.02
C ASN A 96 27.39 -5.94 -11.61
N ALA A 97 26.79 -6.81 -10.79
CA ALA A 97 26.27 -8.13 -11.19
C ALA A 97 24.87 -8.49 -10.65
N ALA A 98 24.16 -7.60 -9.94
CA ALA A 98 22.76 -7.86 -9.58
C ALA A 98 21.87 -7.64 -10.82
N THR A 99 21.25 -8.71 -11.30
CA THR A 99 20.56 -8.78 -12.59
C THR A 99 19.13 -8.25 -12.45
N ALA A 100 18.55 -7.69 -13.52
CA ALA A 100 17.20 -7.12 -13.55
C ALA A 100 16.08 -8.06 -13.03
N ASP A 101 16.38 -9.34 -12.88
CA ASP A 101 15.51 -10.36 -12.30
C ASP A 101 15.28 -10.16 -10.79
N ASP A 102 16.27 -9.67 -10.04
CA ASP A 102 16.11 -9.38 -8.61
C ASP A 102 15.19 -8.19 -8.37
N ILE A 103 15.29 -7.18 -9.25
CA ILE A 103 14.39 -6.01 -9.23
C ILE A 103 12.97 -6.44 -9.58
N ARG A 104 12.81 -7.33 -10.58
CA ARG A 104 11.50 -7.86 -10.96
C ARG A 104 10.87 -8.68 -9.83
N ALA A 105 11.63 -9.56 -9.20
CA ALA A 105 11.16 -10.36 -8.07
C ALA A 105 10.73 -9.51 -6.87
N ALA A 106 11.47 -8.42 -6.58
CA ALA A 106 11.10 -7.49 -5.52
C ALA A 106 9.80 -6.70 -5.86
N LEU A 107 9.58 -6.39 -7.14
CA LEU A 107 8.38 -5.67 -7.61
C LEU A 107 7.16 -6.59 -7.79
N ASP A 108 7.34 -7.89 -8.02
CA ASP A 108 6.23 -8.85 -8.12
C ASP A 108 5.40 -8.90 -6.84
N GLY A 109 6.04 -8.76 -5.66
CA GLY A 109 5.33 -8.66 -4.39
C GLY A 109 4.42 -7.43 -4.27
N VAL A 110 4.72 -6.35 -4.99
CA VAL A 110 3.87 -5.15 -5.07
C VAL A 110 2.64 -5.44 -5.93
N ASN A 111 2.82 -6.12 -7.06
CA ASN A 111 1.72 -6.49 -7.95
C ASN A 111 0.72 -7.43 -7.25
N GLU A 112 1.24 -8.40 -6.49
CA GLU A 112 0.41 -9.31 -5.70
C GLU A 112 -0.38 -8.57 -4.59
N ALA A 113 0.24 -7.59 -3.93
CA ALA A 113 -0.44 -6.78 -2.90
C ALA A 113 -1.57 -5.89 -3.46
N LEU A 114 -1.52 -5.56 -4.76
CA LEU A 114 -2.52 -4.76 -5.46
C LEU A 114 -3.63 -5.60 -6.10
N ASN A 115 -3.42 -6.91 -6.30
CA ASN A 115 -4.43 -7.78 -6.86
C ASN A 115 -5.62 -7.94 -5.90
N PRO A 116 -6.87 -7.75 -6.38
CA PRO A 116 -8.03 -8.18 -5.63
C PRO A 116 -7.98 -9.70 -5.54
N GLU A 117 -8.10 -10.26 -4.33
CA GLU A 117 -8.48 -11.68 -4.22
C GLU A 117 -9.79 -11.82 -4.98
N GLU A 118 -9.78 -12.55 -6.10
CA GLU A 118 -10.99 -13.01 -6.77
C GLU A 118 -11.73 -13.92 -5.77
N LYS A 119 -12.57 -13.31 -4.93
CA LYS A 119 -13.62 -14.08 -4.27
C LYS A 119 -14.54 -14.58 -5.36
N PRO A 120 -14.73 -15.90 -5.54
CA PRO A 120 -15.74 -16.40 -6.44
C PRO A 120 -17.07 -15.84 -5.93
N ARG A 121 -17.77 -15.09 -6.79
CA ARG A 121 -19.17 -14.76 -6.55
C ARG A 121 -19.94 -16.07 -6.65
N VAL A 122 -20.26 -16.65 -5.50
CA VAL A 122 -21.22 -17.75 -5.35
C VAL A 122 -22.55 -17.17 -4.92
#